data_AF-A0A7S2FUL5-F1
#
_entry.id   AF-A0A7S2FUL5-F1
#
_cell.length_a   1.000
_cell.length_b   1.000
_cell.length_c   1.000
_cell.angle_alpha   90.00
_cell.angle_beta   90.00
_cell.angle_gamma   90.00
#
_symmetry.space_group_name_H-M   'P 1'
#
loop_
_entity.id
_entity.type
_entity.pdbx_description
1 polymer ?
#
loop_
_entity_poly.entity_id
_entity_poly.type
_entity_poly.pdbx_seq_one_letter_code
_entity_poly.pdbx_strand_id
1 'polypeptide(L)'
;DEINNNKGGVIANLKSYFGQCFPIGGLGGAPTTGKTGFAAFSHHVPENGNVFILFAPHVAISEDGQVGKILRQGQSHVTTSCGAVCGAYECCRGRQVGQREEFDSSDFQMHWLKQKLGPHVEGIAKSEEPMASLAYQAYEMVKEQINKVVDTNFTKDGKLILFGGIQINMPGGYDDHFLPLMFDIRHKHDISLDCLAKFKETLELQEGDLSINDDPFNMACFDTNFARLEWGPDVDSPCREALRRNFRHAMPGKALCQRVLEFLRNEYDLVSSNTHFATSLCPDEINSRIGGLTELMKDYFGDLFCLGGISGAPFAGKTGFKAYAQHIPDNGNVVLLFGPHVGISSDGKVGSVHRVGQTSHSSACGATIGAYNALCQPCGSEIDMNVRASCHFDPNDFQMDW
;
A
#
# COMPACT_ATOMS: atom_id res chain seq x y z
N ASP A 1 -2.10 -9.15 7.11
CA ASP A 1 -2.01 -8.66 8.49
C ASP A 1 -2.48 -7.22 8.49
N GLU A 2 -3.35 -6.83 9.42
CA GLU A 2 -3.96 -5.50 9.46
C GLU A 2 -2.93 -4.38 9.65
N ILE A 3 -1.88 -4.64 10.44
CA ILE A 3 -0.84 -3.65 10.77
C ILE A 3 -0.04 -3.20 9.53
N ASN A 4 -0.08 -3.96 8.43
CA ASN A 4 0.61 -3.56 7.19
C ASN A 4 -0.07 -2.39 6.47
N ASN A 5 -1.28 -2.01 6.90
CA ASN A 5 -2.06 -0.93 6.32
C ASN A 5 -2.21 0.26 7.27
N ASN A 6 -1.36 0.34 8.30
CA ASN A 6 -1.33 1.49 9.22
C ASN A 6 -1.12 2.80 8.46
N LYS A 7 -1.74 3.87 8.93
CA LYS A 7 -1.51 5.23 8.42
C LYS A 7 -0.03 5.59 8.61
N GLY A 8 0.55 6.31 7.66
CA GLY A 8 1.98 6.67 7.66
C GLY A 8 2.91 5.58 7.11
N GLY A 9 2.45 4.33 7.05
CA GLY A 9 3.20 3.24 6.42
C GLY A 9 3.27 3.34 4.90
N VAL A 10 4.30 2.70 4.32
CA VAL A 10 4.58 2.76 2.86
C VAL A 10 3.38 2.35 2.00
N ILE A 11 2.60 1.34 2.41
CA ILE A 11 1.42 0.89 1.64
C ILE A 11 0.34 1.96 1.64
N ALA A 12 0.06 2.58 2.79
CA ALA A 12 -0.94 3.64 2.88
C ALA A 12 -0.52 4.87 2.07
N ASN A 13 0.77 5.22 2.09
CA ASN A 13 1.32 6.35 1.34
C ASN A 13 1.39 6.09 -0.17
N LEU A 14 1.68 4.86 -0.60
CA LEU A 14 1.64 4.51 -2.02
C LEU A 14 0.21 4.35 -2.55
N LYS A 15 -0.72 3.79 -1.76
CA LYS A 15 -2.16 3.79 -2.09
C LYS A 15 -2.71 5.21 -2.18
N SER A 16 -2.19 6.08 -1.33
CA SER A 16 -2.41 7.50 -1.45
C SER A 16 -1.94 7.95 -2.83
N TYR A 17 -0.65 7.83 -3.13
CA TYR A 17 -0.11 8.35 -4.38
C TYR A 17 -0.66 7.71 -5.68
N PHE A 18 -0.75 6.38 -5.76
CA PHE A 18 -1.14 5.65 -6.96
C PHE A 18 -2.63 5.31 -7.03
N GLY A 19 -3.40 5.60 -5.98
CA GLY A 19 -4.82 5.21 -5.88
C GLY A 19 -5.02 3.75 -5.47
N GLN A 20 -6.04 3.09 -6.02
CA GLN A 20 -6.34 1.70 -5.66
C GLN A 20 -5.19 0.77 -6.04
N CYS A 21 -4.89 -0.17 -5.15
CA CYS A 21 -3.94 -1.25 -5.43
C CYS A 21 -4.70 -2.55 -5.71
N PHE A 22 -4.18 -3.37 -6.62
CA PHE A 22 -4.62 -4.76 -6.77
C PHE A 22 -3.83 -5.64 -5.78
N PRO A 23 -4.46 -6.22 -4.75
CA PRO A 23 -3.76 -7.08 -3.81
C PRO A 23 -3.46 -8.44 -4.44
N ILE A 24 -2.20 -8.70 -4.76
CA ILE A 24 -1.74 -10.02 -5.25
C ILE A 24 -1.22 -10.93 -4.12
N GLY A 25 -1.04 -10.36 -2.92
CA GLY A 25 -0.42 -11.01 -1.77
C GLY A 25 -1.32 -12.00 -1.01
N GLY A 26 -0.72 -12.68 -0.04
CA GLY A 26 -1.33 -13.62 0.89
C GLY A 26 -0.52 -13.73 2.18
N LEU A 27 -0.63 -14.84 2.90
CA LEU A 27 0.12 -15.08 4.13
C LEU A 27 1.64 -14.92 3.89
N GLY A 28 2.31 -14.21 4.79
CA GLY A 28 3.75 -13.93 4.69
C GLY A 28 4.17 -13.00 3.54
N GLY A 29 3.22 -12.36 2.85
CA GLY A 29 3.50 -11.46 1.72
C GLY A 29 3.69 -12.19 0.38
N ALA A 30 3.48 -13.51 0.32
CA ALA A 30 3.61 -14.29 -0.90
C ALA A 30 2.53 -13.91 -1.94
N PRO A 31 2.85 -13.83 -3.25
CA PRO A 31 1.87 -13.46 -4.28
C PRO A 31 0.93 -14.63 -4.64
N THR A 32 0.04 -15.00 -3.73
CA THR A 32 -0.79 -16.21 -3.79
C THR A 32 -1.88 -16.18 -4.85
N THR A 33 -2.22 -15.01 -5.39
CA THR A 33 -3.12 -14.93 -6.56
C THR A 33 -2.47 -15.51 -7.82
N GLY A 34 -1.13 -15.65 -7.82
CA GLY A 34 -0.37 -16.30 -8.87
C GLY A 34 -0.44 -15.60 -10.23
N LYS A 35 -0.06 -16.32 -11.28
CA LYS A 35 -0.05 -15.84 -12.66
C LYS A 35 -1.43 -15.35 -13.12
N THR A 36 -2.49 -16.05 -12.70
CA THR A 36 -3.87 -15.65 -13.02
C THR A 36 -4.23 -14.31 -12.39
N GLY A 37 -3.85 -14.07 -11.12
CA GLY A 37 -4.05 -12.77 -10.48
C GLY A 37 -3.24 -11.65 -11.13
N PHE A 38 -1.99 -11.93 -11.50
CA PHE A 38 -1.18 -10.96 -12.25
C PHE A 38 -1.78 -10.66 -13.63
N ALA A 39 -2.26 -11.67 -14.35
CA ALA A 39 -2.95 -11.48 -15.63
C ALA A 39 -4.25 -10.68 -15.46
N ALA A 40 -5.05 -10.95 -14.43
CA ALA A 40 -6.23 -10.15 -14.12
C ALA A 40 -5.87 -8.69 -13.85
N PHE A 41 -4.84 -8.44 -13.03
CA PHE A 41 -4.32 -7.11 -12.78
C PHE A 41 -3.80 -6.43 -14.06
N SER A 42 -3.13 -7.16 -14.94
CA SER A 42 -2.56 -6.65 -16.18
C SER A 42 -3.61 -6.07 -17.14
N HIS A 43 -4.83 -6.61 -17.14
CA HIS A 43 -5.95 -6.09 -17.92
C HIS A 43 -6.50 -4.77 -17.39
N HIS A 44 -6.15 -4.38 -16.17
CA HIS A 44 -6.54 -3.11 -15.56
C HIS A 44 -5.50 -2.02 -15.79
N VAL A 45 -4.36 -2.35 -16.41
CA VAL A 45 -3.31 -1.38 -16.73
C VAL A 45 -3.85 -0.44 -17.83
N PRO A 46 -3.71 0.89 -17.66
CA PRO A 46 -4.09 1.83 -18.70
C PRO A 46 -3.40 1.55 -20.04
N GLU A 47 -4.00 1.97 -21.15
CA GLU A 47 -3.33 1.92 -22.46
C GLU A 47 -1.99 2.67 -22.39
N ASN A 48 -0.91 2.03 -22.85
CA ASN A 48 0.48 2.51 -22.72
C ASN A 48 0.95 2.77 -21.26
N GLY A 49 0.21 2.27 -20.27
CA GLY A 49 0.53 2.41 -18.86
C GLY A 49 1.66 1.50 -18.38
N ASN A 50 2.15 1.83 -17.19
CA ASN A 50 3.18 1.09 -16.47
C ASN A 50 2.55 0.32 -15.28
N VAL A 51 3.26 -0.70 -14.81
CA VAL A 51 2.89 -1.47 -13.62
C VAL A 51 3.90 -1.18 -12.51
N PHE A 52 3.44 -0.79 -11.34
CA PHE A 52 4.26 -0.70 -10.13
C PHE A 52 3.84 -1.77 -9.12
N ILE A 53 4.75 -2.64 -8.71
CA ILE A 53 4.52 -3.65 -7.68
C ILE A 53 5.44 -3.38 -6.49
N LEU A 54 4.83 -2.99 -5.37
CA LEU A 54 5.44 -3.11 -4.05
C LEU A 54 5.22 -4.53 -3.53
N PHE A 55 6.29 -5.23 -3.16
CA PHE A 55 6.17 -6.54 -2.51
C PHE A 55 7.14 -6.67 -1.33
N ALA A 56 6.65 -7.25 -0.24
CA ALA A 56 7.44 -7.50 0.95
C ALA A 56 6.77 -8.53 1.87
N PRO A 57 7.54 -9.41 2.54
CA PRO A 57 7.11 -9.89 3.85
C PRO A 57 7.14 -8.74 4.86
N HIS A 58 6.67 -9.01 6.07
CA HIS A 58 6.77 -8.03 7.15
C HIS A 58 7.28 -8.65 8.45
N VAL A 59 7.81 -7.79 9.31
CA VAL A 59 8.28 -8.11 10.66
C VAL A 59 8.00 -6.89 11.54
N ALA A 60 7.69 -7.10 12.81
CA ALA A 60 7.53 -5.96 13.73
C ALA A 60 8.69 -5.86 14.72
N ILE A 61 8.86 -4.67 15.29
CA ILE A 61 9.74 -4.43 16.43
C ILE A 61 8.88 -3.84 17.55
N SER A 62 8.93 -4.41 18.74
CA SER A 62 8.22 -3.88 19.92
C SER A 62 8.94 -2.67 20.52
N GLU A 63 8.28 -1.98 21.46
CA GLU A 63 8.87 -0.82 22.16
C GLU A 63 10.18 -1.16 22.89
N ASP A 64 10.26 -2.36 23.44
CA ASP A 64 11.44 -2.90 24.12
C ASP A 64 12.45 -3.57 23.17
N GLY A 65 12.26 -3.43 21.85
CA GLY A 65 13.24 -3.86 20.84
C GLY A 65 13.18 -5.34 20.46
N GLN A 66 12.15 -6.09 20.85
CA GLN A 66 12.02 -7.48 20.42
C GLN A 66 11.61 -7.55 18.94
N VAL A 67 12.47 -8.14 18.11
CA VAL A 67 12.18 -8.38 16.69
C VAL A 67 11.18 -9.53 16.56
N GLY A 68 10.17 -9.36 15.70
CA GLY A 68 9.10 -10.33 15.47
C GLY A 68 7.89 -10.16 16.37
N LYS A 69 7.80 -9.07 17.13
CA LYS A 69 6.75 -8.83 18.14
C LYS A 69 6.16 -7.43 18.05
N ILE A 70 4.87 -7.31 18.34
CA ILE A 70 4.17 -6.02 18.45
C ILE A 70 2.99 -6.09 19.41
N LEU A 71 2.71 -4.99 20.11
CA LEU A 71 1.48 -4.81 20.87
C LEU A 71 0.40 -4.26 19.93
N ARG A 72 -0.65 -5.03 19.70
CA ARG A 72 -1.76 -4.62 18.82
C ARG A 72 -2.82 -3.88 19.61
N GLN A 73 -3.58 -3.04 18.92
CA GLN A 73 -4.71 -2.32 19.53
C GLN A 73 -5.68 -3.31 20.18
N GLY A 74 -6.01 -3.07 21.46
CA GLY A 74 -6.92 -3.92 22.23
C GLY A 74 -6.29 -5.18 22.83
N GLN A 75 -4.98 -5.40 22.67
CA GLN A 75 -4.25 -6.49 23.35
C GLN A 75 -3.55 -5.98 24.62
N SER A 76 -3.31 -6.90 25.56
CA SER A 76 -2.58 -6.63 26.81
C SER A 76 -1.12 -7.08 26.79
N HIS A 77 -0.70 -7.79 25.73
CA HIS A 77 0.63 -8.35 25.59
C HIS A 77 1.05 -8.42 24.13
N VAL A 78 2.36 -8.44 23.88
CA VAL A 78 2.91 -8.52 22.52
C VAL A 78 2.63 -9.88 21.87
N THR A 79 2.27 -9.85 20.59
CA THR A 79 2.02 -11.04 19.76
C THR A 79 2.99 -11.09 18.58
N THR A 80 3.07 -12.22 17.88
CA THR A 80 4.01 -12.41 16.75
C THR A 80 3.63 -11.57 15.53
N SER A 81 4.67 -11.14 14.80
CA SER A 81 4.56 -10.45 13.52
C SER A 81 5.82 -10.67 12.67
N CYS A 82 5.75 -11.28 11.49
CA CYS A 82 4.57 -11.86 10.83
C CYS A 82 4.10 -13.16 11.50
N GLY A 83 2.85 -13.20 11.97
CA GLY A 83 2.29 -14.39 12.64
C GLY A 83 2.33 -15.66 11.79
N ALA A 84 2.08 -15.55 10.47
CA ALA A 84 2.10 -16.70 9.58
C ALA A 84 3.51 -17.25 9.33
N VAL A 85 4.49 -16.37 9.12
CA VAL A 85 5.89 -16.77 8.88
C VAL A 85 6.50 -17.36 10.16
N CYS A 86 6.24 -16.74 11.33
CA CYS A 86 6.63 -17.30 12.63
C CYS A 86 5.95 -18.66 12.89
N GLY A 87 4.65 -18.80 12.58
CA GLY A 87 3.94 -20.06 12.74
C GLY A 87 4.50 -21.18 11.85
N ALA A 88 4.81 -20.87 10.59
CA ALA A 88 5.47 -21.80 9.68
C ALA A 88 6.87 -22.20 10.21
N TYR A 89 7.65 -21.23 10.68
CA TYR A 89 8.96 -21.45 11.27
C TYR A 89 8.90 -22.43 12.45
N GLU A 90 8.02 -22.17 13.42
CA GLU A 90 7.87 -23.02 14.60
C GLU A 90 7.37 -24.42 14.25
N CYS A 91 6.42 -24.52 13.31
CA CYS A 91 5.94 -25.81 12.82
C CYS A 91 7.09 -26.63 12.20
N CYS A 92 7.91 -26.01 11.36
CA CYS A 92 9.04 -26.69 10.72
C CYS A 92 10.18 -27.01 11.71
N ARG A 93 10.42 -26.14 12.71
CA ARG A 93 11.42 -26.37 13.77
C ARG A 93 11.05 -27.54 14.67
N GLY A 94 9.76 -27.75 14.92
CA GLY A 94 9.24 -28.86 15.72
C GLY A 94 9.10 -30.20 14.98
N ARG A 95 9.42 -30.28 13.67
CA ARG A 95 9.25 -31.52 12.89
C ARG A 95 10.34 -32.54 13.15
N GLN A 96 9.94 -33.81 13.18
CA GLN A 96 10.89 -34.91 13.09
C GLN A 96 11.33 -35.13 11.64
N VAL A 97 12.61 -35.50 11.47
CA VAL A 97 13.20 -35.83 10.17
C VAL A 97 12.39 -36.95 9.49
N GLY A 98 11.90 -36.70 8.29
CA GLY A 98 11.13 -37.68 7.50
C GLY A 98 9.59 -37.59 7.65
N GLN A 99 9.08 -36.76 8.55
CA GLN A 99 7.64 -36.52 8.67
C GLN A 99 7.14 -35.69 7.48
N ARG A 100 6.40 -36.35 6.57
CA ARG A 100 5.72 -35.65 5.47
C ARG A 100 4.48 -34.95 6.02
N GLU A 101 4.34 -33.68 5.66
CA GLU A 101 3.11 -32.95 5.93
C GLU A 101 2.08 -33.27 4.86
N GLU A 102 0.88 -33.62 5.30
CA GLU A 102 -0.25 -33.82 4.40
C GLU A 102 -0.71 -32.46 3.86
N PHE A 103 -1.08 -32.43 2.58
CA PHE A 103 -1.57 -31.22 1.95
C PHE A 103 -3.01 -30.95 2.39
N ASP A 104 -3.23 -29.78 3.01
CA ASP A 104 -4.56 -29.27 3.31
C ASP A 104 -4.91 -28.16 2.30
N SER A 105 -5.90 -28.43 1.45
CA SER A 105 -6.38 -27.45 0.47
C SER A 105 -7.03 -26.22 1.11
N SER A 106 -7.50 -26.33 2.35
CA SER A 106 -8.10 -25.23 3.11
C SER A 106 -7.04 -24.33 3.76
N ASP A 107 -5.81 -24.82 3.93
CA ASP A 107 -4.68 -24.09 4.52
C ASP A 107 -3.44 -24.07 3.59
N PHE A 108 -3.69 -24.05 2.28
CA PHE A 108 -2.66 -24.19 1.26
C PHE A 108 -1.58 -23.11 1.31
N GLN A 109 -1.93 -21.88 1.74
CA GLN A 109 -0.96 -20.78 1.85
C GLN A 109 0.07 -21.05 2.97
N MET A 110 -0.39 -21.58 4.10
CA MET A 110 0.50 -22.00 5.19
C MET A 110 1.33 -23.21 4.78
N HIS A 111 0.75 -24.19 4.06
CA HIS A 111 1.49 -25.31 3.50
C HIS A 111 2.65 -24.84 2.59
N TRP A 112 2.40 -23.86 1.72
CA TRP A 112 3.44 -23.26 0.88
C TRP A 112 4.55 -22.61 1.71
N LEU A 113 4.19 -21.84 2.75
CA LEU A 113 5.18 -21.22 3.65
C LEU A 113 6.07 -22.27 4.32
N LYS A 114 5.47 -23.32 4.90
CA LYS A 114 6.20 -24.42 5.56
C LYS A 114 7.12 -25.16 4.59
N GLN A 115 6.66 -25.44 3.38
CA GLN A 115 7.46 -26.09 2.35
C GLN A 115 8.68 -25.24 1.95
N LYS A 116 8.48 -23.93 1.76
CA LYS A 116 9.54 -23.01 1.34
C LYS A 116 10.52 -22.69 2.46
N LEU A 117 10.04 -22.61 3.70
CA LEU A 117 10.86 -22.24 4.84
C LEU A 117 11.62 -23.42 5.45
N GLY A 118 11.05 -24.63 5.41
CA GLY A 118 11.60 -25.85 6.02
C GLY A 118 13.10 -26.06 5.79
N PRO A 119 13.62 -25.96 4.56
CA PRO A 119 15.05 -26.12 4.27
C PRO A 119 15.98 -25.10 4.95
N HIS A 120 15.46 -23.97 5.43
CA HIS A 120 16.23 -22.85 5.96
C HIS A 120 16.16 -22.75 7.50
N VAL A 121 15.27 -23.51 8.16
CA VAL A 121 14.99 -23.39 9.59
C VAL A 121 16.23 -23.58 10.46
N GLU A 122 17.07 -24.56 10.15
CA GLU A 122 18.28 -24.82 10.93
C GLU A 122 19.27 -23.64 10.87
N GLY A 123 19.43 -23.03 9.69
CA GLY A 123 20.28 -21.85 9.51
C GLY A 123 19.74 -20.65 10.27
N ILE A 124 18.43 -20.40 10.18
CA ILE A 124 17.75 -19.31 10.90
C ILE A 124 17.91 -19.48 12.42
N ALA A 125 17.72 -20.70 12.94
CA ALA A 125 17.84 -21.00 14.37
C ALA A 125 19.24 -20.76 14.94
N LYS A 126 20.28 -20.83 14.09
CA LYS A 126 21.68 -20.61 14.46
C LYS A 126 22.14 -19.16 14.30
N SER A 127 21.31 -18.30 13.70
CA SER A 127 21.63 -16.88 13.52
C SER A 127 21.57 -16.12 14.85
N GLU A 128 22.29 -15.01 14.93
CA GLU A 128 22.35 -14.17 16.14
C GLU A 128 20.97 -13.58 16.48
N GLU A 129 20.21 -13.17 15.45
CA GLU A 129 18.85 -12.65 15.56
C GLU A 129 17.89 -13.46 14.65
N PRO A 130 17.36 -14.61 15.14
CA PRO A 130 16.54 -15.53 14.35
C PRO A 130 15.32 -14.89 13.70
N MET A 131 14.66 -13.94 14.36
CA MET A 131 13.47 -13.29 13.80
C MET A 131 13.81 -12.30 12.68
N ALA A 132 14.97 -11.63 12.76
CA ALA A 132 15.48 -10.83 11.66
C ALA A 132 15.89 -11.73 10.48
N SER A 133 16.64 -12.81 10.75
CA SER A 133 17.03 -13.79 9.72
C SER A 133 15.82 -14.43 9.05
N LEU A 134 14.75 -14.69 9.79
CA LEU A 134 13.49 -15.21 9.29
C LEU A 134 12.81 -14.21 8.32
N ALA A 135 12.82 -12.92 8.64
CA ALA A 135 12.27 -11.88 7.76
C ALA A 135 13.02 -11.79 6.43
N TYR A 136 14.36 -11.84 6.45
CA TYR A 136 15.18 -11.90 5.23
C TYR A 136 14.92 -13.16 4.41
N GLN A 137 14.83 -14.32 5.05
CA GLN A 137 14.51 -15.56 4.33
C GLN A 137 13.11 -15.53 3.71
N ALA A 138 12.13 -14.97 4.41
CA ALA A 138 10.79 -14.76 3.85
C ALA A 138 10.83 -13.82 2.64
N TYR A 139 11.69 -12.79 2.65
CA TYR A 139 11.85 -11.90 1.51
C TYR A 139 12.39 -12.65 0.29
N GLU A 140 13.41 -13.48 0.46
CA GLU A 140 13.96 -14.30 -0.63
C GLU A 140 12.89 -15.23 -1.23
N MET A 141 12.05 -15.84 -0.39
CA MET A 141 10.94 -16.69 -0.83
C MET A 141 9.89 -15.91 -1.65
N VAL A 142 9.50 -14.72 -1.17
CA VAL A 142 8.53 -13.86 -1.86
C VAL A 142 9.11 -13.33 -3.17
N LYS A 143 10.37 -12.88 -3.17
CA LYS A 143 11.09 -12.41 -4.36
C LYS A 143 11.18 -13.49 -5.42
N GLU A 144 11.55 -14.72 -5.04
CA GLU A 144 11.60 -15.86 -5.96
C GLU A 144 10.22 -16.10 -6.61
N GLN A 145 9.15 -16.00 -5.83
CA GLN A 145 7.80 -16.24 -6.32
C GLN A 145 7.26 -15.10 -7.18
N ILE A 146 7.51 -13.83 -6.82
CA ILE A 146 7.16 -12.65 -7.62
C ILE A 146 7.77 -12.78 -9.02
N ASN A 147 9.06 -13.12 -9.10
CA ASN A 147 9.76 -13.30 -10.38
C ASN A 147 9.18 -14.41 -11.27
N LYS A 148 8.45 -15.38 -10.70
CA LYS A 148 7.76 -16.43 -11.46
C LYS A 148 6.35 -16.02 -11.90
N VAL A 149 5.75 -15.04 -11.23
CA VAL A 149 4.36 -14.63 -11.41
C VAL A 149 4.22 -13.46 -12.38
N VAL A 150 5.14 -12.49 -12.31
CA VAL A 150 5.09 -11.27 -13.12
C VAL A 150 5.61 -11.49 -14.54
N ASP A 151 5.10 -10.71 -15.48
CA ASP A 151 5.60 -10.59 -16.83
C ASP A 151 5.49 -9.14 -17.34
N THR A 152 5.94 -8.90 -18.58
CA THR A 152 5.92 -7.58 -19.23
C THR A 152 4.94 -7.51 -20.40
N ASN A 153 3.95 -8.42 -20.46
CA ASN A 153 3.01 -8.56 -21.58
C ASN A 153 1.65 -7.92 -21.29
N PHE A 154 1.64 -6.68 -20.81
CA PHE A 154 0.42 -5.97 -20.42
C PHE A 154 0.09 -4.78 -21.32
N THR A 155 1.10 -4.10 -21.87
CA THR A 155 0.96 -3.07 -22.90
C THR A 155 2.08 -3.21 -23.92
N LYS A 156 2.05 -2.41 -25.00
CA LYS A 156 3.08 -2.47 -26.05
C LYS A 156 4.45 -2.02 -25.54
N ASP A 157 4.48 -0.87 -24.83
CA ASP A 157 5.69 -0.16 -24.43
C ASP A 157 5.77 0.08 -22.89
N GLY A 158 4.94 -0.60 -22.10
CA GLY A 158 4.84 -0.38 -20.65
C GLY A 158 5.97 -1.00 -19.85
N LYS A 159 6.36 -0.30 -18.78
CA LYS A 159 7.40 -0.71 -17.84
C LYS A 159 6.80 -1.41 -16.64
N LEU A 160 7.44 -2.47 -16.21
CA LEU A 160 7.19 -3.14 -14.94
C LEU A 160 8.23 -2.66 -13.93
N ILE A 161 7.78 -1.91 -12.93
CA ILE A 161 8.58 -1.50 -11.79
C ILE A 161 8.33 -2.47 -10.64
N LEU A 162 9.40 -3.12 -10.17
CA LEU A 162 9.37 -4.00 -9.01
C LEU A 162 10.15 -3.36 -7.87
N PHE A 163 9.45 -2.97 -6.80
CA PHE A 163 10.05 -2.44 -5.59
C PHE A 163 9.87 -3.44 -4.45
N GLY A 164 10.97 -4.12 -4.11
CA GLY A 164 10.98 -5.25 -3.18
C GLY A 164 11.75 -4.92 -1.90
N GLY A 165 11.27 -5.43 -0.76
CA GLY A 165 11.93 -5.18 0.51
C GLY A 165 11.32 -5.92 1.68
N ILE A 166 11.58 -5.42 2.89
CA ILE A 166 10.96 -5.89 4.13
C ILE A 166 10.17 -4.72 4.74
N GLN A 167 8.88 -4.91 4.98
CA GLN A 167 8.08 -3.97 5.76
C GLN A 167 8.31 -4.18 7.25
N ILE A 168 8.61 -3.10 7.97
CA ILE A 168 8.91 -3.13 9.40
C ILE A 168 7.83 -2.36 10.16
N ASN A 169 6.97 -3.09 10.88
CA ASN A 169 5.90 -2.48 11.63
C ASN A 169 6.41 -1.97 12.98
N MET A 170 6.09 -0.71 13.30
CA MET A 170 6.60 -0.03 14.48
C MET A 170 5.53 0.07 15.58
N PRO A 171 5.92 0.30 16.85
CA PRO A 171 4.98 0.58 17.93
C PRO A 171 4.12 1.81 17.67
N GLY A 172 3.01 1.93 18.40
CA GLY A 172 2.10 3.06 18.27
C GLY A 172 2.81 4.38 18.52
N GLY A 173 2.58 5.36 17.65
CA GLY A 173 3.23 6.69 17.72
C GLY A 173 4.39 6.87 16.73
N TYR A 174 4.86 5.82 16.06
CA TYR A 174 5.89 5.90 15.02
C TYR A 174 5.35 5.49 13.65
N ASP A 175 5.94 6.03 12.58
CA ASP A 175 5.66 5.56 11.23
C ASP A 175 6.29 4.17 11.00
N ASP A 176 5.54 3.31 10.30
CA ASP A 176 6.08 2.04 9.82
C ASP A 176 7.27 2.28 8.87
N HIS A 177 8.30 1.46 9.02
CA HIS A 177 9.50 1.54 8.21
C HIS A 177 9.48 0.50 7.08
N PHE A 178 10.35 0.70 6.09
CA PHE A 178 10.55 -0.25 5.01
C PHE A 178 12.03 -0.30 4.60
N LEU A 179 12.55 -1.51 4.45
CA LEU A 179 13.91 -1.76 4.01
C LEU A 179 13.91 -2.18 2.52
N PRO A 180 14.39 -1.32 1.60
CA PRO A 180 14.48 -1.67 0.18
C PRO A 180 15.63 -2.64 -0.09
N LEU A 181 15.31 -3.75 -0.78
CA LEU A 181 16.24 -4.83 -1.13
C LEU A 181 16.23 -5.17 -2.62
N MET A 182 15.32 -4.58 -3.41
CA MET A 182 15.24 -4.70 -4.87
C MET A 182 14.53 -3.48 -5.45
N PHE A 183 15.04 -2.98 -6.56
CA PHE A 183 14.38 -1.97 -7.36
C PHE A 183 14.70 -2.24 -8.83
N ASP A 184 13.84 -3.01 -9.50
CA ASP A 184 14.01 -3.35 -10.91
C ASP A 184 13.03 -2.57 -11.78
N ILE A 185 13.48 -2.17 -12.96
CA ILE A 185 12.62 -1.66 -14.02
C ILE A 185 12.81 -2.52 -15.26
N ARG A 186 11.73 -3.17 -15.68
CA ARG A 186 11.71 -4.16 -16.75
C ARG A 186 10.83 -3.66 -17.89
N HIS A 187 11.24 -3.97 -19.10
CA HIS A 187 10.48 -3.66 -20.30
C HIS A 187 10.53 -4.88 -21.23
N LYS A 188 9.50 -5.04 -22.07
CA LYS A 188 9.31 -6.24 -22.90
C LYS A 188 10.45 -6.50 -23.88
N HIS A 189 11.09 -5.44 -24.35
CA HIS A 189 12.11 -5.51 -25.40
C HIS A 189 13.50 -5.07 -24.95
N ASP A 190 13.66 -4.65 -23.68
CA ASP A 190 14.92 -4.14 -23.16
C ASP A 190 15.48 -4.99 -22.02
N ILE A 191 16.76 -4.76 -21.73
CA ILE A 191 17.45 -5.34 -20.58
C ILE A 191 16.83 -4.76 -19.30
N SER A 192 16.57 -5.62 -18.32
CA SER A 192 16.09 -5.18 -17.00
C SER A 192 17.13 -4.31 -16.32
N LEU A 193 16.71 -3.16 -15.81
CA LEU A 193 17.55 -2.20 -15.11
C LEU A 193 17.47 -2.43 -13.60
N ASP A 194 18.60 -2.73 -12.96
CA ASP A 194 18.73 -2.70 -11.49
C ASP A 194 19.02 -1.25 -11.06
N CYS A 195 18.04 -0.65 -10.40
CA CYS A 195 18.07 0.73 -9.93
C CYS A 195 18.47 0.83 -8.46
N LEU A 196 18.67 -0.28 -7.74
CA LEU A 196 18.80 -0.26 -6.28
C LEU A 196 20.10 0.43 -5.83
N ALA A 197 21.22 0.20 -6.53
CA ALA A 197 22.49 0.83 -6.20
C ALA A 197 22.40 2.36 -6.34
N LYS A 198 21.90 2.86 -7.47
CA LYS A 198 21.69 4.29 -7.72
C LYS A 198 20.69 4.90 -6.74
N PHE A 199 19.60 4.18 -6.43
CA PHE A 199 18.64 4.57 -5.41
C PHE A 199 19.31 4.70 -4.03
N LYS A 200 20.22 3.78 -3.67
CA LYS A 200 21.01 3.86 -2.44
C LYS A 200 22.07 4.95 -2.47
N GLU A 201 22.69 5.24 -3.59
CA GLU A 201 23.62 6.36 -3.73
C GLU A 201 22.90 7.70 -3.49
N THR A 202 21.65 7.85 -3.94
CA THR A 202 20.83 9.02 -3.53
C THR A 202 20.49 9.03 -2.03
N LEU A 203 20.68 7.91 -1.30
CA LEU A 203 20.64 7.85 0.19
C LEU A 203 21.98 8.20 0.84
N GLU A 204 23.08 8.31 0.09
CA GLU A 204 24.44 8.56 0.64
C GLU A 204 25.01 9.92 0.18
N LEU A 205 24.68 10.40 -1.03
CA LEU A 205 25.30 11.55 -1.71
C LEU A 205 24.83 12.96 -1.26
N GLN A 206 24.11 13.13 -0.16
CA GLN A 206 23.79 14.44 0.45
C GLN A 206 24.44 14.63 1.84
N GLU A 207 25.50 13.89 2.16
CA GLU A 207 26.34 14.17 3.34
C GLU A 207 27.30 15.36 3.14
N GLY A 208 27.38 15.91 1.92
CA GLY A 208 28.51 16.74 1.49
C GLY A 208 28.31 18.25 1.37
N ASP A 209 27.10 18.81 1.49
CA ASP A 209 26.95 20.27 1.36
C ASP A 209 25.72 20.84 2.10
N LEU A 210 25.97 21.87 2.91
CA LEU A 210 25.04 22.87 3.47
C LEU A 210 24.30 22.63 4.81
N SER A 211 24.00 23.79 5.42
CA SER A 211 23.69 24.07 6.82
C SER A 211 22.50 23.33 7.44
N ILE A 212 22.69 22.98 8.72
CA ILE A 212 21.92 22.05 9.56
C ILE A 212 20.47 22.45 9.91
N ASN A 213 20.00 23.68 9.63
CA ASN A 213 18.95 24.23 10.48
C ASN A 213 17.48 24.16 10.04
N ASP A 214 17.09 23.89 8.78
CA ASP A 214 15.66 23.96 8.43
C ASP A 214 15.15 22.96 7.37
N ASP A 215 15.93 21.95 6.99
CA ASP A 215 15.48 20.95 6.00
C ASP A 215 15.20 19.58 6.67
N PRO A 216 13.92 19.16 6.80
CA PRO A 216 13.54 17.85 7.35
C PRO A 216 14.04 16.66 6.51
N PHE A 217 14.58 16.90 5.31
CA PHE A 217 15.17 15.89 4.43
C PHE A 217 16.71 15.93 4.40
N ASN A 218 17.37 16.78 5.19
CA ASN A 218 18.83 16.81 5.30
C ASN A 218 19.38 15.50 5.88
N MET A 219 20.26 14.88 5.11
CA MET A 219 20.69 13.48 5.27
C MET A 219 21.83 13.28 6.27
N ALA A 220 22.54 14.35 6.68
CA ALA A 220 23.60 14.27 7.69
C ALA A 220 23.08 13.99 9.11
N CYS A 221 21.77 14.07 9.34
CA CYS A 221 21.11 13.84 10.63
C CYS A 221 19.90 12.88 10.54
N PHE A 222 19.85 12.03 9.51
CA PHE A 222 18.70 11.20 9.11
C PHE A 222 17.99 10.48 10.28
N ASP A 223 18.72 9.71 11.10
CA ASP A 223 18.12 8.98 12.24
C ASP A 223 17.72 9.88 13.41
N THR A 224 18.40 11.02 13.60
CA THR A 224 18.04 12.01 14.62
C THR A 224 16.88 12.89 14.18
N ASN A 225 16.75 13.15 12.88
CA ASN A 225 15.67 13.95 12.30
C ASN A 225 14.37 13.16 12.30
N PHE A 226 14.36 11.87 12.00
CA PHE A 226 13.14 11.06 12.12
C PHE A 226 12.63 10.96 13.55
N ALA A 227 13.52 10.78 14.54
CA ALA A 227 13.13 10.84 15.94
C ALA A 227 12.58 12.23 16.31
N ARG A 228 13.23 13.32 15.87
CA ARG A 228 12.77 14.71 16.12
C ARG A 228 11.46 15.05 15.42
N LEU A 229 11.17 14.44 14.27
CA LEU A 229 9.95 14.61 13.50
C LEU A 229 8.85 13.62 13.93
N GLU A 230 9.11 12.78 14.95
CA GLU A 230 8.22 11.72 15.43
C GLU A 230 7.89 10.67 14.35
N TRP A 231 8.73 10.54 13.32
CA TRP A 231 8.60 9.54 12.25
C TRP A 231 9.35 8.23 12.58
N GLY A 232 10.21 8.23 13.59
CA GLY A 232 10.97 7.07 14.02
C GLY A 232 11.15 7.00 15.53
N PRO A 233 11.58 5.85 16.06
CA PRO A 233 11.75 5.63 17.50
C PRO A 233 12.84 6.53 18.10
N ASP A 234 12.68 6.86 19.38
CA ASP A 234 13.60 7.74 20.11
C ASP A 234 15.06 7.28 20.01
N VAL A 235 15.98 8.27 20.03
CA VAL A 235 17.43 8.07 19.80
C VAL A 235 18.04 7.01 20.71
N ASP A 236 17.61 6.93 21.96
CA ASP A 236 18.16 5.99 22.94
C ASP A 236 17.23 4.79 23.24
N SER A 237 16.21 4.57 22.41
CA SER A 237 15.24 3.49 22.62
C SER A 237 15.78 2.11 22.18
N PRO A 238 15.41 1.03 22.90
CA PRO A 238 15.69 -0.34 22.45
C PRO A 238 15.11 -0.65 21.06
N CYS A 239 13.93 -0.09 20.76
CA CYS A 239 13.29 -0.20 19.46
C CYS A 239 14.19 0.34 18.32
N ARG A 240 14.81 1.52 18.52
CA ARG A 240 15.75 2.09 17.55
C ARG A 240 17.02 1.26 17.42
N GLU A 241 17.58 0.78 18.52
CA GLU A 241 18.77 -0.09 18.48
C GLU A 241 18.49 -1.34 17.66
N ALA A 242 17.37 -2.02 17.92
CA ALA A 242 16.95 -3.21 17.19
C ALA A 242 16.74 -2.92 15.69
N LEU A 243 16.10 -1.79 15.35
CA LEU A 243 15.90 -1.35 13.97
C LEU A 243 17.24 -1.15 13.23
N ARG A 244 18.18 -0.40 13.82
CA ARG A 244 19.48 -0.10 13.20
C ARG A 244 20.36 -1.34 13.07
N ARG A 245 20.35 -2.21 14.09
CA ARG A 245 21.14 -3.44 14.13
C ARG A 245 20.66 -4.45 13.08
N ASN A 246 19.35 -4.63 12.96
CA ASN A 246 18.77 -5.74 12.18
C ASN A 246 18.31 -5.33 10.77
N PHE A 247 17.95 -4.06 10.56
CA PHE A 247 17.38 -3.57 9.31
C PHE A 247 18.03 -2.26 8.89
N ARG A 248 19.37 -2.27 8.81
CA ARG A 248 20.16 -1.11 8.39
C ARG A 248 19.64 -0.56 7.06
N HIS A 249 19.43 0.76 6.99
CA HIS A 249 18.85 1.49 5.85
C HIS A 249 17.31 1.38 5.69
N ALA A 250 16.59 0.81 6.66
CA ALA A 250 15.15 0.97 6.73
C ALA A 250 14.76 2.44 6.93
N MET A 251 13.68 2.87 6.29
CA MET A 251 13.22 4.27 6.32
C MET A 251 11.74 4.36 6.67
N PRO A 252 11.28 5.44 7.34
CA PRO A 252 9.86 5.72 7.51
C PRO A 252 9.14 5.74 6.17
N GLY A 253 7.91 5.19 6.14
CA GLY A 253 7.13 5.05 4.91
C GLY A 253 6.94 6.36 4.16
N LYS A 254 6.81 7.48 4.86
CA LYS A 254 6.64 8.81 4.25
C LYS A 254 7.88 9.28 3.50
N ALA A 255 9.05 9.19 4.15
CA ALA A 255 10.33 9.56 3.56
C ALA A 255 10.66 8.66 2.36
N LEU A 256 10.40 7.35 2.49
CA LEU A 256 10.61 6.40 1.40
C LEU A 256 9.72 6.71 0.19
N CYS A 257 8.43 6.96 0.39
CA CYS A 257 7.52 7.27 -0.70
C CYS A 257 7.98 8.50 -1.47
N GLN A 258 8.24 9.62 -0.80
CA GLN A 258 8.70 10.83 -1.47
C GLN A 258 9.97 10.59 -2.31
N ARG A 259 10.93 9.83 -1.78
CA ARG A 259 12.15 9.47 -2.52
C ARG A 259 11.90 8.61 -3.74
N VAL A 260 11.00 7.62 -3.64
CA VAL A 260 10.62 6.81 -4.81
C VAL A 260 10.00 7.70 -5.88
N LEU A 261 9.15 8.66 -5.50
CA LEU A 261 8.52 9.57 -6.45
C LEU A 261 9.53 10.53 -7.08
N GLU A 262 10.45 11.09 -6.29
CA GLU A 262 11.54 11.92 -6.80
C GLU A 262 12.48 11.15 -7.72
N PHE A 263 12.80 9.89 -7.41
CA PHE A 263 13.57 9.03 -8.29
C PHE A 263 12.82 8.77 -9.60
N LEU A 264 11.53 8.42 -9.54
CA LEU A 264 10.70 8.23 -10.73
C LEU A 264 10.59 9.52 -11.56
N ARG A 265 10.49 10.68 -10.90
CA ARG A 265 10.51 11.99 -11.53
C ARG A 265 11.84 12.25 -12.24
N ASN A 266 12.97 12.06 -11.57
CA ASN A 266 14.28 12.43 -12.08
C ASN A 266 14.80 11.46 -13.17
N GLU A 267 14.46 10.17 -13.06
CA GLU A 267 14.97 9.12 -13.96
C GLU A 267 14.01 8.78 -15.10
N TYR A 268 12.71 8.98 -14.89
CA TYR A 268 11.66 8.64 -15.87
C TYR A 268 10.80 9.83 -16.29
N ASP A 269 11.18 11.04 -15.87
CA ASP A 269 10.54 12.31 -16.21
C ASP A 269 9.06 12.36 -15.82
N LEU A 270 8.58 11.64 -14.81
CA LEU A 270 7.18 11.76 -14.37
C LEU A 270 6.98 13.03 -13.52
N VAL A 271 6.70 14.16 -14.18
CA VAL A 271 6.58 15.51 -13.59
C VAL A 271 5.18 16.10 -13.82
N SER A 272 4.79 17.09 -13.02
CA SER A 272 3.52 17.80 -13.19
C SER A 272 3.36 18.42 -14.59
N SER A 273 4.44 18.84 -15.23
CA SER A 273 4.39 19.42 -16.58
C SER A 273 4.09 18.42 -17.68
N ASN A 274 4.20 17.11 -17.44
CA ASN A 274 3.91 16.07 -18.42
C ASN A 274 2.94 14.99 -17.92
N THR A 275 2.27 15.23 -16.79
CA THR A 275 1.37 14.26 -16.15
C THR A 275 0.10 14.96 -15.73
N HIS A 276 -1.06 14.51 -16.24
CA HIS A 276 -2.35 15.10 -15.86
C HIS A 276 -3.05 14.23 -14.82
N PHE A 277 -3.66 14.86 -13.81
CA PHE A 277 -4.38 14.17 -12.74
C PHE A 277 -5.90 14.17 -12.95
N ALA A 278 -6.53 13.04 -12.65
CA ALA A 278 -7.97 12.87 -12.64
C ALA A 278 -8.42 12.08 -11.40
N THR A 279 -9.70 12.21 -11.04
CA THR A 279 -10.33 11.39 -10.01
C THR A 279 -11.59 10.70 -10.50
N SER A 280 -11.92 9.54 -9.95
CA SER A 280 -13.28 8.98 -9.94
C SER A 280 -13.67 8.66 -8.51
N LEU A 281 -13.96 9.70 -7.75
CA LEU A 281 -14.35 9.65 -6.34
C LEU A 281 -15.76 10.22 -6.17
N CYS A 282 -16.40 9.88 -5.05
CA CYS A 282 -17.68 10.48 -4.67
C CYS A 282 -17.48 12.00 -4.47
N PRO A 283 -18.37 12.87 -4.99
CA PRO A 283 -18.27 14.31 -4.83
C PRO A 283 -18.52 14.80 -3.39
N ASP A 284 -18.76 13.89 -2.45
CA ASP A 284 -18.84 14.19 -1.02
C ASP A 284 -17.57 14.90 -0.53
N GLU A 285 -17.74 15.97 0.24
CA GLU A 285 -16.67 16.88 0.62
C GLU A 285 -15.59 16.21 1.49
N ILE A 286 -15.90 15.08 2.14
CA ILE A 286 -14.88 14.36 2.92
C ILE A 286 -13.74 13.81 2.08
N ASN A 287 -13.95 13.65 0.77
CA ASN A 287 -12.92 13.20 -0.18
C ASN A 287 -11.99 14.34 -0.63
N SER A 288 -12.38 15.59 -0.41
CA SER A 288 -11.63 16.78 -0.87
C SER A 288 -11.20 17.68 0.29
N ARG A 289 -10.96 17.09 1.48
CA ARG A 289 -10.47 17.82 2.65
C ARG A 289 -9.01 18.20 2.49
N ILE A 290 -8.62 19.33 3.08
CA ILE A 290 -7.22 19.75 3.22
C ILE A 290 -6.43 18.65 3.93
N GLY A 291 -5.28 18.27 3.37
CA GLY A 291 -4.46 17.15 3.84
C GLY A 291 -5.05 15.77 3.53
N GLY A 292 -6.23 15.72 2.90
CA GLY A 292 -6.81 14.52 2.31
C GLY A 292 -6.17 14.21 0.97
N LEU A 293 -6.36 12.97 0.51
CA LEU A 293 -5.59 12.44 -0.60
C LEU A 293 -5.76 13.22 -1.91
N THR A 294 -6.99 13.56 -2.25
CA THR A 294 -7.30 14.27 -3.50
C THR A 294 -6.63 15.63 -3.56
N GLU A 295 -6.59 16.38 -2.45
CA GLU A 295 -5.90 17.68 -2.41
C GLU A 295 -4.39 17.51 -2.49
N LEU A 296 -3.79 16.52 -1.80
CA LEU A 296 -2.34 16.27 -1.90
C LEU A 296 -1.90 15.94 -3.33
N MET A 297 -2.70 15.16 -4.06
CA MET A 297 -2.40 14.81 -5.45
C MET A 297 -2.62 15.99 -6.40
N LYS A 298 -3.65 16.80 -6.18
CA LYS A 298 -3.90 18.03 -6.93
C LYS A 298 -2.80 19.07 -6.70
N ASP A 299 -2.36 19.25 -5.45
CA ASP A 299 -1.26 20.17 -5.12
C ASP A 299 0.04 19.80 -5.85
N TYR A 300 0.26 18.50 -6.09
CA TYR A 300 1.44 18.00 -6.79
C TYR A 300 1.30 18.02 -8.32
N PHE A 301 0.21 17.48 -8.86
CA PHE A 301 0.02 17.29 -10.30
C PHE A 301 -0.68 18.47 -10.99
N GLY A 302 -1.20 19.43 -10.24
CA GLY A 302 -1.94 20.57 -10.76
C GLY A 302 -3.43 20.28 -10.94
N ASP A 303 -3.98 20.66 -12.09
CA ASP A 303 -5.42 20.66 -12.32
C ASP A 303 -6.03 19.26 -12.21
N LEU A 304 -7.23 19.21 -11.60
CA LEU A 304 -7.97 17.98 -11.35
C LEU A 304 -9.14 17.83 -12.32
N PHE A 305 -9.20 16.70 -13.04
CA PHE A 305 -10.37 16.31 -13.82
C PHE A 305 -11.25 15.30 -13.07
N CYS A 306 -12.54 15.60 -12.87
CA CYS A 306 -13.46 14.70 -12.14
C CYS A 306 -14.25 13.80 -13.11
N LEU A 307 -14.02 12.49 -13.02
CA LEU A 307 -14.71 11.43 -13.77
C LEU A 307 -15.81 10.73 -12.96
N GLY A 308 -15.78 10.86 -11.64
CA GLY A 308 -16.67 10.17 -10.70
C GLY A 308 -18.00 10.88 -10.48
N GLY A 309 -19.05 10.10 -10.22
CA GLY A 309 -20.33 10.57 -9.66
C GLY A 309 -20.50 10.10 -8.22
N ILE A 310 -21.74 10.12 -7.70
CA ILE A 310 -22.03 9.64 -6.35
C ILE A 310 -21.52 8.21 -6.16
N SER A 311 -20.99 7.89 -4.98
CA SER A 311 -20.23 6.66 -4.66
C SER A 311 -18.88 6.45 -5.36
N GLY A 312 -18.47 7.36 -6.26
CA GLY A 312 -17.21 7.28 -7.00
C GLY A 312 -17.26 6.44 -8.27
N ALA A 313 -18.45 6.01 -8.70
CA ALA A 313 -18.64 5.36 -9.99
C ALA A 313 -18.30 6.32 -11.15
N PRO A 314 -17.60 5.88 -12.21
CA PRO A 314 -17.06 6.74 -13.27
C PRO A 314 -18.14 7.17 -14.29
N PHE A 315 -19.16 7.90 -13.82
CA PHE A 315 -20.32 8.32 -14.61
C PHE A 315 -20.00 9.31 -15.75
N ALA A 316 -18.82 9.93 -15.75
CA ALA A 316 -18.35 10.68 -16.92
C ALA A 316 -18.18 9.77 -18.16
N GLY A 317 -17.97 8.46 -17.93
CA GLY A 317 -17.95 7.44 -18.97
C GLY A 317 -16.83 7.60 -20.00
N LYS A 318 -16.95 6.86 -21.12
CA LYS A 318 -15.96 6.92 -22.22
C LYS A 318 -15.84 8.33 -22.81
N THR A 319 -16.94 9.09 -22.84
CA THR A 319 -16.95 10.47 -23.34
C THR A 319 -16.16 11.40 -22.43
N GLY A 320 -16.39 11.35 -21.12
CA GLY A 320 -15.63 12.14 -20.15
C GLY A 320 -14.15 11.74 -20.08
N PHE A 321 -13.84 10.45 -20.18
CA PHE A 321 -12.45 10.01 -20.27
C PHE A 321 -11.76 10.51 -21.55
N LYS A 322 -12.47 10.54 -22.69
CA LYS A 322 -11.94 11.15 -23.92
C LYS A 322 -11.73 12.65 -23.79
N ALA A 323 -12.62 13.35 -23.09
CA ALA A 323 -12.45 14.78 -22.80
C ALA A 323 -11.21 15.00 -21.89
N TYR A 324 -11.07 14.21 -20.83
CA TYR A 324 -9.86 14.20 -20.00
C TYR A 324 -8.59 13.92 -20.82
N ALA A 325 -8.65 12.94 -21.73
CA ALA A 325 -7.50 12.57 -22.53
C ALA A 325 -6.99 13.68 -23.46
N GLN A 326 -7.87 14.62 -23.86
CA GLN A 326 -7.50 15.80 -24.64
C GLN A 326 -6.71 16.84 -23.83
N HIS A 327 -6.72 16.75 -22.51
CA HIS A 327 -6.00 17.67 -21.63
C HIS A 327 -4.62 17.14 -21.27
N ILE A 328 -4.34 15.85 -21.53
CA ILE A 328 -3.03 15.25 -21.31
C ILE A 328 -2.02 15.93 -22.24
N PRO A 329 -0.85 16.36 -21.74
CA PRO A 329 0.23 16.86 -22.59
C PRO A 329 0.59 15.90 -23.73
N ASP A 330 1.10 16.41 -24.84
CA ASP A 330 1.57 15.56 -25.95
C ASP A 330 2.64 14.57 -25.46
N ASN A 331 2.42 13.27 -25.68
CA ASN A 331 3.23 12.17 -25.11
C ASN A 331 3.30 12.16 -23.57
N GLY A 332 2.30 12.74 -22.92
CA GLY A 332 2.19 12.85 -21.47
C GLY A 332 1.61 11.62 -20.79
N ASN A 333 1.56 11.68 -19.47
CA ASN A 333 1.19 10.61 -18.57
C ASN A 333 -0.16 10.89 -17.89
N VAL A 334 -0.80 9.83 -17.41
CA VAL A 334 -2.09 9.87 -16.71
C VAL A 334 -1.92 9.37 -15.29
N VAL A 335 -2.48 10.10 -14.33
CA VAL A 335 -2.70 9.61 -12.97
C VAL A 335 -4.20 9.72 -12.67
N LEU A 336 -4.82 8.61 -12.29
CA LEU A 336 -6.25 8.52 -11.98
C LEU A 336 -6.46 7.99 -10.56
N LEU A 337 -7.00 8.81 -9.66
CA LEU A 337 -7.40 8.42 -8.31
C LEU A 337 -8.89 8.04 -8.28
N PHE A 338 -9.23 6.75 -8.12
CA PHE A 338 -10.62 6.31 -8.14
C PHE A 338 -11.00 5.46 -6.92
N GLY A 339 -12.29 5.45 -6.55
CA GLY A 339 -12.80 4.51 -5.56
C GLY A 339 -13.94 4.98 -4.67
N PRO A 340 -14.55 4.01 -3.96
CA PRO A 340 -15.52 4.32 -2.92
C PRO A 340 -14.82 4.94 -1.72
N HIS A 341 -15.60 5.62 -0.90
CA HIS A 341 -15.13 6.22 0.34
C HIS A 341 -15.97 5.72 1.52
N VAL A 342 -15.33 5.61 2.68
CA VAL A 342 -15.97 5.21 3.93
C VAL A 342 -15.41 6.07 5.05
N GLY A 343 -16.29 6.41 5.99
CA GLY A 343 -15.96 7.18 7.17
C GLY A 343 -15.90 6.29 8.40
N ILE A 344 -15.12 6.71 9.39
CA ILE A 344 -15.12 6.13 10.72
C ILE A 344 -15.31 7.28 11.69
N SER A 345 -16.37 7.25 12.49
CA SER A 345 -16.62 8.27 13.52
C SER A 345 -15.68 8.10 14.70
N SER A 346 -15.61 9.12 15.56
CA SER A 346 -14.78 9.13 16.76
C SER A 346 -15.11 8.03 17.76
N ASP A 347 -16.32 7.48 17.71
CA ASP A 347 -16.76 6.32 18.51
C ASP A 347 -16.43 4.97 17.85
N GLY A 348 -15.76 4.97 16.69
CA GLY A 348 -15.34 3.78 15.96
C GLY A 348 -16.38 3.20 15.00
N LYS A 349 -17.55 3.83 14.82
CA LYS A 349 -18.57 3.32 13.89
C LYS A 349 -18.15 3.54 12.42
N VAL A 350 -17.95 2.44 11.70
CA VAL A 350 -17.67 2.41 10.26
C VAL A 350 -18.91 2.80 9.46
N GLY A 351 -18.72 3.56 8.37
CA GLY A 351 -19.79 4.10 7.53
C GLY A 351 -20.34 5.44 8.00
N SER A 352 -19.75 6.03 9.04
CA SER A 352 -20.25 7.22 9.73
C SER A 352 -19.14 8.27 9.88
N VAL A 353 -19.50 9.55 9.81
CA VAL A 353 -18.58 10.68 10.05
C VAL A 353 -19.25 11.76 10.88
N HIS A 354 -18.46 12.50 11.67
CA HIS A 354 -18.90 13.79 12.21
C HIS A 354 -18.56 14.89 11.21
N ARG A 355 -19.56 15.66 10.76
CA ARG A 355 -19.36 16.80 9.85
C ARG A 355 -19.39 18.10 10.64
N VAL A 356 -18.58 19.06 10.23
CA VAL A 356 -18.56 20.39 10.85
C VAL A 356 -19.95 21.02 10.71
N GLY A 357 -20.48 21.55 11.82
CA GLY A 357 -21.82 22.17 11.84
C GLY A 357 -22.99 21.18 12.00
N GLN A 358 -22.75 19.88 12.15
CA GLN A 358 -23.79 18.90 12.50
C GLN A 358 -23.71 18.53 13.98
N THR A 359 -24.86 18.25 14.61
CA THR A 359 -24.95 17.85 16.03
C THR A 359 -24.79 16.35 16.25
N SER A 360 -24.81 15.54 15.18
CA SER A 360 -24.74 14.09 15.21
C SER A 360 -23.94 13.54 14.04
N HIS A 361 -23.46 12.30 14.17
CA HIS A 361 -22.82 11.58 13.06
C HIS A 361 -23.81 11.36 11.90
N SER A 362 -23.33 11.50 10.67
CA SER A 362 -24.07 11.20 9.44
C SER A 362 -23.36 10.16 8.59
N SER A 363 -24.07 9.58 7.61
CA SER A 363 -23.51 8.60 6.69
C SER A 363 -22.31 9.16 5.92
N ALA A 364 -21.26 8.36 5.79
CA ALA A 364 -20.05 8.74 5.06
C ALA A 364 -20.29 8.77 3.55
N CYS A 365 -20.84 7.69 2.98
CA CYS A 365 -21.30 7.64 1.60
C CYS A 365 -22.83 7.48 1.60
N GLY A 366 -23.55 8.59 1.55
CA GLY A 366 -25.02 8.58 1.56
C GLY A 366 -25.61 7.77 0.40
N ALA A 367 -25.00 7.86 -0.78
CA ALA A 367 -25.45 7.14 -1.98
C ALA A 367 -25.34 5.62 -1.83
N THR A 368 -24.16 5.10 -1.48
CA THR A 368 -23.97 3.64 -1.32
C THR A 368 -24.79 3.07 -0.16
N ILE A 369 -24.89 3.79 0.97
CA ILE A 369 -25.69 3.36 2.12
C ILE A 369 -27.19 3.41 1.78
N GLY A 370 -27.64 4.45 1.08
CA GLY A 370 -29.01 4.58 0.59
C GLY A 370 -29.39 3.45 -0.36
N ALA A 371 -28.54 3.17 -1.35
CA ALA A 371 -28.74 2.06 -2.29
C ALA A 371 -28.81 0.69 -1.57
N TYR A 372 -27.88 0.44 -0.64
CA TYR A 372 -27.90 -0.78 0.18
C TYR A 372 -29.20 -0.94 0.96
N ASN A 373 -29.64 0.11 1.65
CA ASN A 373 -30.87 0.09 2.45
C ASN A 373 -32.10 -0.15 1.56
N ALA A 374 -32.17 0.47 0.38
CA ALA A 374 -33.25 0.24 -0.57
C ALA A 374 -33.33 -1.23 -1.02
N LEU A 375 -32.18 -1.86 -1.29
CA LEU A 375 -32.10 -3.27 -1.71
C LEU A 375 -32.42 -4.27 -0.60
N CYS A 376 -32.23 -3.88 0.67
CA CYS A 376 -32.54 -4.75 1.81
C CYS A 376 -34.02 -4.72 2.23
N GLN A 377 -34.85 -3.83 1.67
CA GLN A 377 -36.27 -3.77 2.02
C GLN A 377 -37.11 -4.79 1.23
N PRO A 378 -38.14 -5.42 1.85
CA PRO A 378 -39.09 -6.26 1.14
C PRO A 378 -39.83 -5.46 0.06
N CYS A 379 -39.97 -6.03 -1.13
CA CYS A 379 -40.73 -5.46 -2.23
C CYS A 379 -42.16 -5.13 -1.75
N GLY A 380 -42.52 -3.83 -1.71
CA GLY A 380 -43.85 -3.34 -1.31
C GLY A 380 -44.00 -2.74 0.09
N SER A 381 -42.92 -2.43 0.81
CA SER A 381 -42.99 -1.66 2.07
C SER A 381 -43.06 -0.14 1.81
N GLU A 382 -43.83 0.60 2.62
CA GLU A 382 -43.84 2.07 2.60
C GLU A 382 -42.47 2.60 3.05
N ILE A 383 -41.75 3.25 2.14
CA ILE A 383 -40.39 3.76 2.39
C ILE A 383 -40.46 5.17 2.99
N ASP A 384 -39.59 5.42 3.97
CA ASP A 384 -39.21 6.75 4.44
C ASP A 384 -38.81 7.65 3.24
N MET A 385 -39.35 8.86 3.15
CA MET A 385 -39.40 9.70 1.93
C MET A 385 -38.04 10.17 1.37
N ASN A 386 -36.91 9.68 1.88
CA ASN A 386 -35.55 10.10 1.51
C ASN A 386 -34.76 9.08 0.67
N VAL A 387 -35.32 7.90 0.35
CA VAL A 387 -34.68 6.93 -0.56
C VAL A 387 -35.74 6.38 -1.51
N ARG A 388 -35.55 6.58 -2.81
CA ARG A 388 -36.54 6.22 -3.83
C ARG A 388 -36.65 4.70 -3.96
N ALA A 389 -37.84 4.16 -3.73
CA ALA A 389 -38.22 2.74 -3.87
C ALA A 389 -38.48 2.28 -5.32
N SER A 390 -38.28 3.17 -6.28
CA SER A 390 -38.83 3.04 -7.63
C SER A 390 -37.95 2.11 -8.45
N CYS A 391 -38.45 0.95 -8.87
CA CYS A 391 -37.81 0.17 -9.93
C CYS A 391 -37.92 0.83 -11.32
N HIS A 392 -38.58 2.00 -11.41
CA HIS A 392 -38.60 2.81 -12.62
C HIS A 392 -37.41 3.77 -12.62
N PHE A 393 -36.60 3.65 -13.67
CA PHE A 393 -35.51 4.55 -13.99
C PHE A 393 -35.98 6.01 -14.07
N ASP A 394 -35.39 6.89 -13.25
CA ASP A 394 -35.49 8.33 -13.35
C ASP A 394 -34.25 8.90 -14.04
N PRO A 395 -34.39 9.49 -15.25
CA PRO A 395 -33.27 10.11 -15.94
C PRO A 395 -32.65 11.29 -15.16
N ASN A 396 -33.33 11.85 -14.16
CA ASN A 396 -32.82 12.92 -13.30
C ASN A 396 -32.11 12.42 -12.03
N ASP A 397 -32.25 11.13 -11.68
CA ASP A 397 -31.59 10.49 -10.52
C ASP A 397 -30.87 9.19 -10.94
N PHE A 398 -30.43 9.15 -12.21
CA PHE A 398 -29.92 7.94 -12.87
C PHE A 398 -28.70 7.32 -12.19
N GLN A 399 -27.96 8.08 -11.36
CA GLN A 399 -26.80 7.57 -10.64
C GLN A 399 -27.18 6.71 -9.43
N MET A 400 -28.38 6.91 -8.87
CA MET A 400 -28.94 6.06 -7.80
C MET A 400 -29.63 4.80 -8.36
N ASP A 401 -30.17 4.87 -9.57
CA ASP A 401 -30.85 3.76 -10.25
C ASP A 401 -29.91 2.77 -10.95
N TRP A 402 -28.65 3.17 -11.20
CA TRP A 402 -27.59 2.33 -11.77
C TRP A 402 -26.96 1.44 -10.70
#